data_AF-A0A0D6N7M2-F1
#
_entry.id   AF-A0A0D6N7M2-F1
#
_cell.length_a   1.000
_cell.length_b   1.000
_cell.length_c   1.000
_cell.angle_alpha   90.00
_cell.angle_beta   90.00
_cell.angle_gamma   90.00
#
_symmetry.space_group_name_H-M   'P 1'
#
loop_
_entity.id
_entity.type
_entity.pdbx_description
1 polymer ?
#
loop_
_entity_poly.entity_id
_entity_poly.type
_entity_poly.pdbx_seq_one_letter_code
_entity_poly.pdbx_strand_id
1 'polypeptide(L)' 'MENDSRASRALLASGWRVATVWECALKGRTRPDFSEAMQHLVAWIRSAEKTMTVRGR' A
#
# COMPACT_ATOMS: atom_id res chain seq x y z
N MET A 1 12.15 -6.85 -6.18
CA MET A 1 11.01 -7.67 -5.68
C MET A 1 11.37 -8.51 -4.45
N GLU A 2 12.58 -9.07 -4.32
CA GLU A 2 12.93 -9.86 -3.12
C GLU A 2 13.10 -8.99 -1.85
N ASN A 3 13.67 -7.79 -1.97
CA ASN A 3 13.87 -6.86 -0.84
C ASN A 3 12.56 -6.33 -0.23
N ASP A 4 11.57 -5.98 -1.05
CA ASP A 4 10.28 -5.47 -0.56
C ASP A 4 9.54 -6.52 0.28
N SER A 5 9.63 -7.79 -0.13
CA SER A 5 9.04 -8.91 0.61
C SER A 5 9.76 -9.16 1.94
N ARG A 6 11.08 -8.91 2.02
CA ARG A 6 11.86 -9.05 3.25
C ARG A 6 11.55 -7.92 4.23
N ALA A 7 11.52 -6.69 3.75
CA ALA A 7 11.20 -5.52 4.58
C ALA A 7 9.79 -5.61 5.15
N SER A 8 8.80 -5.96 4.32
CA SER A 8 7.41 -6.15 4.76
C SER A 8 7.28 -7.28 5.78
N ARG A 9 7.94 -8.43 5.57
CA ARG A 9 7.96 -9.53 6.56
C ARG A 9 8.61 -9.13 7.88
N ALA A 10 9.71 -8.38 7.86
CA ALA A 10 10.37 -7.93 9.08
C ALA A 10 9.46 -6.98 9.88
N LEU A 11 8.82 -6.01 9.20
CA LEU A 11 7.86 -5.10 9.82
C LEU A 11 6.66 -5.85 10.40
N LEU A 12 6.08 -6.80 9.66
CA LEU A 12 4.97 -7.63 10.12
C LEU A 12 5.36 -8.49 11.33
N ALA A 13 6.56 -9.08 11.33
CA ALA A 13 7.07 -9.86 12.45
C ALA A 13 7.28 -9.01 13.70
N SER A 14 7.62 -7.73 13.54
CA SER A 14 7.70 -6.74 14.62
C SER A 14 6.34 -6.18 15.04
N GLY A 15 5.22 -6.72 14.52
CA GLY A 15 3.86 -6.29 14.87
C GLY A 15 3.38 -5.04 14.14
N TRP A 16 4.14 -4.53 13.18
CA TRP A 16 3.74 -3.38 12.38
C TRP A 16 2.81 -3.78 11.25
N ARG A 17 1.89 -2.89 10.92
CA ARG A 17 1.04 -3.00 9.73
C ARG A 17 1.79 -2.39 8.54
N VAL A 18 1.73 -3.03 7.37
CA VAL A 18 2.50 -2.62 6.19
C VAL A 18 1.57 -2.34 5.01
N ALA A 19 1.62 -1.11 4.49
CA ALA A 19 0.94 -0.71 3.26
C ALA A 19 1.97 -0.41 2.18
N THR A 20 1.85 -1.06 1.02
CA THR A 20 2.72 -0.84 -0.14
C THR A 20 1.94 -0.08 -1.21
N VAL A 21 2.39 1.13 -1.54
CA VAL A 21 1.78 1.96 -2.60
C VAL A 21 2.81 2.15 -3.71
N TRP A 22 2.47 1.69 -4.92
CA TRP A 22 3.36 1.80 -6.07
C TRP A 22 3.26 3.17 -6.72
N GLU A 23 4.37 3.69 -7.25
CA GLU A 23 4.36 4.99 -7.93
C GLU A 23 3.44 5.02 -9.16
N CYS A 24 3.22 3.87 -9.81
CA CYS A 24 2.25 3.75 -10.90
C CYS A 24 0.81 4.05 -10.45
N ALA A 25 0.47 3.81 -9.18
CA ALA A 25 -0.83 4.16 -8.61
C ALA A 25 -0.98 5.66 -8.35
N LEU A 26 0.14 6.39 -8.25
CA LEU A 26 0.16 7.81 -7.89
C LEU A 26 0.37 8.72 -9.11
N LYS A 27 1.14 8.25 -10.10
CA LYS A 27 1.48 8.97 -11.33
C LYS A 27 0.78 8.43 -12.58
N GLY A 28 -0.28 7.62 -12.42
CA GLY A 28 -1.17 7.28 -13.52
C GLY A 28 -1.63 8.56 -14.22
N ARG A 29 -1.55 8.57 -15.56
CA ARG A 29 -1.91 9.73 -16.42
C ARG A 29 -3.31 10.29 -16.13
N THR A 30 -4.12 9.53 -15.41
CA THR A 30 -5.46 9.82 -14.91
C THR A 30 -5.44 10.14 -13.41
N ARG A 31 -5.73 11.40 -13.06
CA ARG A 31 -5.98 11.88 -11.68
C ARG A 31 -6.86 11.00 -10.77
N PRO A 32 -7.87 10.21 -11.22
CA PRO A 32 -8.65 9.35 -10.32
C PRO A 32 -7.81 8.35 -9.51
N ASP A 33 -6.73 7.81 -10.07
CA ASP A 33 -5.94 6.75 -9.42
C ASP A 33 -5.32 7.20 -8.10
N PHE A 34 -4.92 8.48 -7.99
CA PHE A 34 -4.36 9.04 -6.76
C PHE A 34 -5.41 9.16 -5.65
N SER A 35 -6.58 9.71 -5.96
CA SER A 35 -7.66 9.89 -4.98
C SER A 35 -8.21 8.55 -4.52
N GLU A 36 -8.29 7.58 -5.44
CA GLU A 36 -8.65 6.20 -5.14
C GLU A 36 -7.60 5.55 -4.22
N ALA A 37 -6.31 5.63 -4.57
CA ALA A 37 -5.23 5.11 -3.73
C ALA A 37 -5.24 5.68 -2.30
N MET A 38 -5.52 6.98 -2.16
CA MET A 38 -5.65 7.63 -0.85
C MET A 38 -6.89 7.14 -0.08
N GLN A 39 -8.03 6.98 -0.74
CA GLN A 39 -9.24 6.44 -0.09
C GLN A 39 -9.01 5.00 0.39
N HIS A 40 -8.35 4.16 -0.42
CA HIS A 40 -7.97 2.81 -0.01
C HIS A 40 -7.02 2.82 1.21
N LEU A 41 -6.03 3.73 1.22
CA LEU A 41 -5.12 3.90 2.36
C LEU A 41 -5.87 4.32 3.63
N VAL A 42 -6.79 5.28 3.54
CA VAL A 42 -7.60 5.74 4.67
C VAL A 42 -8.51 4.61 5.19
N ALA A 43 -9.15 3.86 4.28
CA ALA A 43 -9.98 2.71 4.65
C ALA A 43 -9.14 1.62 5.34
N TRP A 44 -7.93 1.36 4.86
CA TRP A 44 -7.02 0.38 5.47
C TRP A 44 -6.51 0.80 6.84
N ILE A 45 -6.16 2.09 7.04
CA ILE A 45 -5.75 2.60 8.36
C ILE A 45 -6.88 2.39 9.39
N ARG A 46 -8.14 2.59 8.96
CA ARG A 46 -9.35 2.35 9.76
C ARG A 46 -9.70 0.86 9.90
N SER A 47 -9.14 0.01 9.05
CA SER A 47 -9.27 -1.44 9.11
C SER A 47 -8.23 -2.06 10.06
N ALA A 48 -8.53 -3.27 10.54
CA ALA A 48 -7.60 -4.11 11.29
C ALA A 48 -6.68 -4.93 10.36
N GLU A 49 -6.70 -4.67 9.06
CA GLU A 49 -5.88 -5.37 8.08
C GLU A 49 -4.38 -5.13 8.31
N LYS A 50 -3.61 -6.21 8.26
CA LYS A 50 -2.16 -6.18 8.52
C LYS A 50 -1.35 -5.77 7.30
N THR A 51 -1.89 -5.98 6.11
CA THR A 51 -1.19 -5.77 4.84
C THR A 51 -2.12 -5.15 3.80
N MET A 52 -1.63 -4.17 3.05
CA MET A 52 -2.31 -3.62 1.88
C MET A 52 -1.32 -3.43 0.73
N THR A 53 -1.78 -3.66 -0.50
CA THR A 53 -1.02 -3.30 -1.71
C THR A 53 -1.91 -2.53 -2.68
N VAL A 54 -1.46 -1.34 -3.08
CA VAL A 54 -2.12 -0.51 -4.09
C VAL A 54 -1.21 -0.40 -5.30
N ARG A 55 -1.70 -0.84 -6.46
CA ARG A 55 -1.01 -0.78 -7.76
C ARG A 55 -1.90 -0.06 -8.76
N GLY A 56 -1.32 0.88 -9.51
CA GLY A 56 -1.98 1.51 -10.65
C GLY A 56 -2.18 0.48 -11.75
N ARG A 57 -3.30 0.60 -12.46
CA ARG A 57 -3.68 -0.30 -13.55
C ARG A 57 -2.94 0.04 -14.84
#